data_AF-A0AAU1V182-F1
#
_entry.id   AF-A0AAU1V182-F1
#
_cell.length_a   1.000
_cell.length_b   1.000
_cell.length_c   1.000
_cell.angle_alpha   90.00
_cell.angle_beta   90.00
_cell.angle_gamma   90.00
#
_symmetry.space_group_name_H-M   'P 1'
#
loop_
_entity.id
_entity.type
_entity.pdbx_description
1 polymer ?
#
loop_
_entity_poly.entity_id
_entity_poly.type
_entity_poly.pdbx_seq_one_letter_code
_entity_poly.pdbx_strand_id
1 'polypeptide(L)'
;MSDDQQPTVAEITREAHARCLAIGGGALEAVEALRAELEKNPALGRRAQSAMGGMKIYTTRLEGTDVRPTLTITYVYDAPPPEPGLIRIALVSPVRLAGGGAEF
;
A
#
# COMPACT_ATOMS: atom_id res chain seq x y z
N MET A 1 -29.22 6.86 -13.49
CA MET A 1 -28.78 5.92 -12.43
C MET A 1 -27.41 6.42 -12.01
N SER A 2 -27.37 7.24 -10.96
CA SER A 2 -26.10 7.69 -10.40
C SER A 2 -25.48 6.49 -9.71
N ASP A 3 -24.37 6.02 -10.25
CA ASP A 3 -23.52 5.03 -9.62
C ASP A 3 -23.07 5.65 -8.29
N ASP A 4 -23.78 5.30 -7.20
CA ASP A 4 -23.47 5.67 -5.83
C ASP A 4 -22.22 4.90 -5.41
N GLN A 5 -21.11 5.16 -6.12
CA GLN A 5 -19.82 4.58 -5.79
C GLN A 5 -19.38 5.27 -4.51
N GLN A 6 -19.82 4.71 -3.38
CA GLN A 6 -19.44 5.19 -2.06
C GLN A 6 -17.92 5.39 -2.01
N PRO A 7 -17.46 6.56 -1.53
CA PRO A 7 -16.06 6.94 -1.64
C PRO A 7 -15.18 5.89 -0.94
N THR A 8 -14.26 5.29 -1.68
CA THR A 8 -13.27 4.39 -1.08
C THR A 8 -12.31 5.24 -0.26
N VAL A 9 -12.19 4.95 1.03
CA VAL A 9 -11.29 5.68 1.93
C VAL A 9 -10.03 4.87 2.13
N ALA A 10 -8.87 5.42 1.76
CA ALA A 10 -7.58 4.82 2.07
C ALA A 10 -6.99 5.42 3.34
N GLU A 11 -6.61 4.56 4.28
CA GLU A 11 -6.00 4.89 5.54
C GLU A 11 -4.59 4.26 5.62
N ILE A 12 -3.62 5.08 6.00
CA ILE A 12 -2.27 4.60 6.36
C ILE A 12 -2.31 4.27 7.85
N THR A 13 -2.10 3.00 8.21
CA THR A 13 -2.05 2.60 9.62
C THR A 13 -0.88 3.27 10.33
N ARG A 14 -0.97 3.45 11.66
CA ARG A 14 0.13 4.01 12.46
C ARG A 14 1.42 3.22 12.30
N GLU A 15 1.33 1.90 12.17
CA GLU A 15 2.47 1.01 11.96
C GLU A 15 3.14 1.25 10.61
N ALA A 16 2.34 1.32 9.53
CA ALA A 16 2.84 1.66 8.20
C ALA A 16 3.47 3.07 8.18
N HIS A 17 2.84 4.05 8.83
CA HIS A 17 3.37 5.41 8.94
C HIS A 17 4.71 5.46 9.67
N ALA A 18 4.80 4.84 10.85
CA ALA A 18 6.06 4.75 11.61
C ALA A 18 7.15 4.03 10.81
N ARG A 19 6.77 3.02 10.02
CA ARG A 19 7.68 2.30 9.15
C ARG A 19 8.19 3.15 7.99
N CYS A 20 7.34 3.96 7.35
CA CYS A 20 7.75 4.92 6.32
C CYS A 20 8.77 5.92 6.87
N LEU A 21 8.52 6.46 8.06
CA LEU A 21 9.45 7.36 8.75
C LEU A 21 10.79 6.68 9.04
N ALA A 22 10.77 5.42 9.46
CA ALA A 22 11.98 4.64 9.74
C ALA A 22 12.78 4.27 8.46
N ILE A 23 12.11 4.13 7.31
CA ILE A 23 12.77 3.88 6.02
C ILE A 23 13.43 5.16 5.50
N GLY A 24 12.78 6.32 5.68
CA GLY A 24 13.26 7.60 5.15
C GLY A 24 13.19 7.68 3.62
N GLY A 25 13.97 8.59 3.01
CA GLY A 25 14.12 8.67 1.55
C GLY A 25 12.83 8.97 0.77
N GLY A 26 11.90 9.75 1.35
CA GLY A 26 10.61 10.05 0.71
C GLY A 26 9.64 8.85 0.66
N ALA A 27 9.86 7.82 1.48
CA ALA A 27 8.95 6.68 1.57
C ALA A 27 7.54 7.07 2.03
N LEU A 28 7.42 8.09 2.89
CA LEU A 28 6.11 8.59 3.33
C LEU A 28 5.37 9.27 2.16
N GLU A 29 6.02 10.19 1.46
CA GLU A 29 5.45 10.87 0.29
C GLU A 29 5.00 9.88 -0.80
N ALA A 30 5.78 8.81 -1.00
CA ALA A 30 5.45 7.71 -1.91
C ALA A 30 4.15 6.99 -1.52
N VAL A 31 3.99 6.73 -0.22
CA VAL A 31 2.84 6.00 0.34
C VAL A 31 1.61 6.91 0.39
N GLU A 32 1.78 8.21 0.60
CA GLU A 32 0.71 9.21 0.50
C GLU A 32 0.22 9.38 -0.94
N ALA A 33 1.14 9.40 -1.93
CA ALA A 33 0.77 9.41 -3.34
C ALA A 33 -0.02 8.13 -3.69
N LEU A 34 0.45 6.97 -3.22
CA LEU A 34 -0.26 5.71 -3.41
C LEU A 34 -1.64 5.73 -2.72
N ARG A 35 -1.78 6.31 -1.52
CA ARG A 35 -3.07 6.46 -0.83
C ARG A 35 -4.07 7.19 -1.71
N ALA A 36 -3.68 8.34 -2.30
CA ALA A 36 -4.55 9.12 -3.18
C ALA A 36 -4.93 8.36 -4.47
N GLU A 37 -4.03 7.51 -4.99
CA GLU A 37 -4.33 6.61 -6.11
C GLU A 37 -5.30 5.49 -5.71
N LEU A 38 -5.14 4.92 -4.51
CA LEU A 38 -6.00 3.85 -3.99
C LEU A 38 -7.42 4.33 -3.69
N GLU A 39 -7.60 5.57 -3.28
CA GLU A 39 -8.93 6.21 -3.14
C GLU A 39 -9.68 6.27 -4.47
N LYS A 40 -8.96 6.37 -5.60
CA LYS A 40 -9.54 6.38 -6.96
C LYS A 40 -9.64 4.97 -7.57
N ASN A 41 -8.62 4.16 -7.32
CA ASN A 41 -8.42 2.82 -7.90
C ASN A 41 -8.13 1.80 -6.78
N PRO A 42 -9.17 1.28 -6.10
CA PRO A 42 -8.99 0.36 -4.98
C PRO A 42 -8.30 -0.96 -5.34
N ALA A 43 -8.39 -1.38 -6.60
CA ALA A 43 -7.81 -2.62 -7.10
C ALA A 43 -6.37 -2.45 -7.67
N LEU A 44 -5.67 -1.35 -7.32
CA LEU A 44 -4.35 -1.01 -7.85
C LEU A 44 -3.22 -1.91 -7.30
N GLY A 45 -3.00 -3.06 -7.92
CA GLY A 45 -1.89 -3.93 -7.61
C GLY A 45 -2.19 -5.40 -7.85
N ARG A 46 -1.35 -6.27 -7.31
CA ARG A 46 -1.56 -7.71 -7.40
C ARG A 46 -2.38 -8.17 -6.20
N ARG A 47 -3.54 -8.77 -6.47
CA ARG A 47 -4.33 -9.42 -5.42
C ARG A 47 -3.56 -10.62 -4.86
N ALA A 48 -3.34 -10.65 -3.55
CA ALA A 48 -2.89 -11.85 -2.86
C ALA A 48 -4.10 -12.79 -2.71
N GLN A 49 -3.96 -14.05 -3.13
CA GLN A 49 -5.07 -15.03 -3.16
C GLN A 49 -5.64 -15.39 -1.78
N SER A 50 -4.96 -15.01 -0.70
CA SER A 50 -5.33 -15.42 0.65
C SER A 50 -5.89 -14.25 1.43
N ALA A 51 -7.21 -14.21 1.58
CA ALA A 51 -7.85 -13.44 2.64
C ALA A 51 -9.10 -14.21 3.06
N MET A 52 -9.10 -14.69 4.31
CA MET A 52 -10.26 -15.32 4.93
C MET A 52 -11.33 -14.27 5.22
N GLY A 53 -12.61 -14.58 4.97
CA GLY A 53 -13.72 -13.76 5.48
C GLY A 53 -14.12 -12.54 4.65
N GLY A 54 -13.87 -12.51 3.33
CA GLY A 54 -14.37 -11.44 2.45
C GLY A 54 -13.47 -10.20 2.33
N MET A 55 -12.46 -10.08 3.20
CA MET A 55 -11.35 -9.15 3.02
C MET A 55 -10.58 -9.48 1.73
N LYS A 56 -10.01 -8.47 1.06
CA LYS A 56 -9.14 -8.66 -0.10
C LYS A 56 -7.79 -8.06 0.21
N ILE A 57 -6.76 -8.89 0.28
CA ILE A 57 -5.39 -8.41 0.46
C ILE A 57 -4.80 -8.13 -0.92
N TYR A 58 -4.19 -6.97 -1.05
CA TYR A 58 -3.46 -6.55 -2.24
C TYR A 58 -2.04 -6.20 -1.87
N THR A 59 -1.14 -6.49 -2.80
CA THR A 59 0.26 -6.12 -2.69
C THR A 59 0.65 -5.35 -3.94
N THR A 60 1.18 -4.15 -3.73
CA THR A 60 1.73 -3.31 -4.79
C THR A 60 3.21 -3.03 -4.53
N ARG A 61 3.95 -2.81 -5.61
CA ARG A 61 5.37 -2.51 -5.56
C ARG A 61 5.55 -1.09 -6.05
N LEU A 62 6.10 -0.22 -5.21
CA LEU A 62 6.59 1.07 -5.64
C LEU A 62 8.05 0.93 -6.01
N GLU A 63 8.38 1.20 -7.26
CA GLU A 63 9.77 1.19 -7.71
C GLU A 63 10.59 2.22 -6.93
N GLY A 64 11.84 1.87 -6.65
CA GLY A 64 12.77 2.78 -6.01
C GLY A 64 13.09 3.95 -6.93
N THR A 65 13.50 5.06 -6.33
CA THR A 65 14.14 6.18 -7.02
C THR A 65 15.57 6.30 -6.51
N ASP A 66 16.38 7.20 -7.08
CA ASP A 66 17.76 7.44 -6.64
C ASP A 66 17.89 7.69 -5.12
N VAL A 67 16.85 8.28 -4.52
CA VAL A 67 16.78 8.62 -3.09
C VAL A 67 15.89 7.68 -2.26
N ARG A 68 15.15 6.77 -2.90
CA ARG A 68 14.13 5.92 -2.25
C ARG A 68 14.34 4.45 -2.60
N PRO A 69 14.44 3.53 -1.63
CA PRO A 69 14.45 2.11 -1.95
C PRO A 69 13.13 1.68 -2.60
N THR A 70 13.17 0.59 -3.36
CA THR A 70 11.93 -0.06 -3.82
C THR A 70 11.10 -0.48 -2.61
N LEU A 71 9.81 -0.15 -2.59
CA LEU A 71 8.90 -0.47 -1.50
C LEU A 71 7.90 -1.54 -1.93
N THR A 72 7.63 -2.49 -1.04
CA THR A 72 6.49 -3.39 -1.14
C THR A 72 5.44 -2.94 -0.14
N ILE A 73 4.26 -2.63 -0.65
CA ILE A 73 3.15 -2.12 0.13
C ILE A 73 2.04 -3.16 0.10
N THR A 74 1.62 -3.60 1.28
CA THR A 74 0.48 -4.50 1.44
C THR A 74 -0.66 -3.74 2.07
N TYR A 75 -1.81 -3.80 1.43
CA TYR A 75 -3.02 -3.15 1.89
C TYR A 75 -4.21 -4.12 1.86
N VAL A 76 -5.11 -3.93 2.81
CA VAL A 76 -6.33 -4.71 2.94
C VAL A 76 -7.48 -3.85 2.45
N TYR A 77 -8.21 -4.35 1.46
CA TYR A 77 -9.49 -3.80 1.07
C TYR A 77 -10.58 -4.57 1.81
N ASP A 78 -11.26 -3.87 2.71
CA ASP A 78 -12.42 -4.35 3.45
C ASP A 78 -13.64 -3.55 2.99
N ALA A 79 -14.62 -4.23 2.43
CA ALA A 79 -15.84 -3.58 1.95
C ALA A 79 -17.04 -4.51 2.19
N PRO A 80 -17.50 -4.62 3.45
CA PRO A 80 -18.81 -5.19 3.72
C PRO A 80 -19.88 -4.21 3.18
N PRO A 81 -20.78 -4.63 2.28
CA PRO A 81 -21.93 -3.79 1.95
C PRO A 81 -22.77 -3.58 3.21
N PRO A 82 -23.27 -2.38 3.53
CA PRO A 82 -23.39 -1.16 2.69
C PRO A 82 -22.36 -0.05 3.02
N GLU A 83 -21.17 -0.36 3.52
CA GLU A 83 -20.20 0.66 3.92
C GLU A 83 -19.24 1.04 2.77
N PRO A 84 -18.70 2.29 2.75
CA PRO A 84 -17.65 2.66 1.82
C PRO A 84 -16.46 1.70 1.93
N GLY A 85 -15.92 1.25 0.81
CA GLY A 85 -14.76 0.36 0.82
C GLY A 85 -13.58 1.00 1.54
N LEU A 86 -13.10 0.36 2.60
CA LEU A 86 -11.98 0.82 3.40
C LEU A 86 -10.71 0.13 2.93
N ILE A 87 -9.70 0.92 2.58
CA ILE A 87 -8.35 0.43 2.30
C ILE A 87 -7.46 0.74 3.48
N ARG A 88 -6.87 -0.29 4.09
CA ARG A 88 -5.89 -0.12 5.17
C ARG A 88 -4.51 -0.53 4.68
N ILE A 89 -3.62 0.43 4.54
CA ILE A 89 -2.21 0.16 4.26
C ILE A 89 -1.58 -0.34 5.57
N ALA A 90 -1.37 -1.65 5.65
CA ALA A 90 -0.96 -2.34 6.88
C ALA A 90 0.55 -2.56 6.95
N LEU A 91 1.20 -2.79 5.80
CA LEU A 91 2.63 -3.11 5.76
C LEU A 91 3.33 -2.30 4.67
N VAL A 92 4.43 -1.67 5.05
CA VAL A 92 5.38 -1.05 4.12
C VAL A 92 6.76 -1.65 4.40
N SER A 93 7.32 -2.34 3.42
CA SER A 93 8.62 -2.99 3.56
C SER A 93 9.55 -2.54 2.43
N PRO A 94 10.78 -2.09 2.74
CA PRO A 94 11.76 -1.89 1.70
C PRO A 94 12.15 -3.26 1.13
N VAL A 95 12.19 -3.38 -0.18
CA VAL A 95 12.83 -4.52 -0.82
C VAL A 95 14.31 -4.37 -0.59
N ARG A 96 14.87 -5.16 0.33
CA ARG A 96 16.32 -5.37 0.33
C ARG A 96 16.66 -6.11 -0.95
N LEU A 97 17.22 -5.41 -1.92
CA LEU A 97 18.22 -6.02 -2.77
C LEU A 97 19.25 -6.57 -1.80
N ALA A 98 19.43 -7.89 -1.76
CA ALA A 98 20.62 -8.46 -1.18
C ALA A 98 21.78 -7.83 -1.98
N GLY A 99 22.41 -6.82 -1.38
CA GLY A 99 23.65 -6.27 -1.87
C GLY A 99 24.62 -7.43 -1.88
N GLY A 100 24.92 -7.95 -3.08
CA GLY A 100 26.11 -8.75 -3.28
C GLY A 100 27.27 -7.89 -2.81
N GLY A 101 27.86 -8.28 -1.68
CA GLY A 101 29.17 -7.79 -1.31
C GLY A 101 30.12 -8.13 -2.43
N ALA A 102 30.54 -7.12 -3.18
CA ALA A 102 31.87 -7.09 -3.74
C ALA A 102 32.56 -5.98 -2.96
N GLU A 103 33.21 -6.41 -1.88
CA GLU A 103 34.21 -5.62 -1.18
C GLU A 103 35.30 -5.20 -2.18
N PHE A 104 35.87 -4.02 -1.90
CA PHE A 104 36.89 -3.31 -2.69
C PHE A 104 38.10 -4.17 -3.09
#